data_AF-A0A1M5JZ22-F1
#
_entry.id   AF-A0A1M5JZ22-F1
#
_cell.length_a   1.000
_cell.length_b   1.000
_cell.length_c   1.000
_cell.angle_alpha   90.00
_cell.angle_beta   90.00
_cell.angle_gamma   90.00
#
_symmetry.space_group_name_H-M   'P 1'
#
loop_
_entity.id
_entity.type
_entity.pdbx_description
1 polymer ?
#
loop_
_entity_poly.entity_id
_entity_poly.type
_entity_poly.pdbx_seq_one_letter_code
_entity_poly.pdbx_strand_id
1 'polypeptide(L)'
;MQINKTLNGDALTIAITGRIDTLTAPQLDAEIQGKLDGIKSLVIDLKNVEYISSAGLRIFLAAQKIMNKQGSMVVKNASSAIKEIFEVTGFCDILTIE
;
A
#
# COMPACT_ATOMS: atom_id res chain seq x y z
N MET A 1 11.11 -8.58 -4.06
CA MET A 1 9.99 -8.21 -3.18
C MET A 1 9.10 -9.42 -3.01
N GLN A 2 8.60 -9.68 -1.81
CA GLN A 2 7.60 -10.72 -1.54
C GLN A 2 6.29 -10.05 -1.11
N ILE A 3 5.18 -10.58 -1.59
CA ILE A 3 3.83 -10.10 -1.27
C ILE A 3 3.03 -11.28 -0.73
N ASN A 4 2.56 -11.17 0.50
CA ASN A 4 1.64 -12.11 1.11
C ASN A 4 0.26 -11.46 1.23
N LYS A 5 -0.78 -12.18 0.82
CA LYS A 5 -2.16 -11.69 0.82
C LYS A 5 -3.03 -12.55 1.72
N THR A 6 -3.83 -11.90 2.56
CA THR A 6 -4.82 -12.58 3.41
C THR A 6 -6.17 -11.92 3.17
N LEU A 7 -7.14 -12.70 2.69
CA LEU A 7 -8.50 -12.26 2.46
C LEU A 7 -9.43 -12.88 3.51
N ASN A 8 -10.14 -12.04 4.25
CA ASN A 8 -11.14 -12.43 5.24
C ASN A 8 -12.46 -11.73 4.92
N GLY A 9 -13.34 -12.41 4.18
CA GLY A 9 -14.57 -11.77 3.68
C GLY A 9 -14.24 -10.66 2.69
N ASP A 10 -14.64 -9.43 3.00
CA ASP A 10 -14.36 -8.22 2.21
C ASP A 10 -13.16 -7.41 2.73
N ALA A 11 -12.38 -7.97 3.66
CA ALA A 11 -11.15 -7.38 4.19
C ALA A 11 -9.91 -8.06 3.58
N LEU A 12 -9.07 -7.29 2.89
CA LEU A 12 -7.83 -7.74 2.28
C LEU A 12 -6.63 -7.11 3.00
N THR A 13 -5.70 -7.95 3.45
CA THR A 13 -4.38 -7.51 3.93
C THR A 13 -3.32 -7.89 2.91
N ILE A 14 -2.48 -6.93 2.53
CA ILE A 14 -1.31 -7.11 1.67
C ILE A 14 -0.06 -6.79 2.51
N ALA A 15 0.67 -7.83 2.91
CA ALA A 15 1.94 -7.68 3.62
C ALA A 15 3.11 -7.77 2.66
N ILE A 16 3.97 -6.75 2.68
CA ILE A 16 5.09 -6.60 1.74
C ILE A 16 6.41 -6.78 2.48
N THR A 17 7.35 -7.50 1.86
CA THR A 17 8.72 -7.67 2.37
C THR A 17 9.74 -7.29 1.31
N GLY A 18 10.75 -6.51 1.73
CA GLY A 18 11.82 -5.99 0.89
C GLY A 18 11.64 -4.50 0.57
N ARG A 19 11.60 -4.16 -0.72
CA ARG A 19 11.57 -2.76 -1.19
C ARG A 19 10.56 -2.57 -2.32
N ILE A 20 9.99 -1.36 -2.40
CA ILE A 20 9.01 -0.95 -3.42
C ILE A 20 9.64 0.15 -4.29
N ASP A 21 10.31 -0.25 -5.37
CA ASP A 21 11.02 0.65 -6.27
C ASP A 21 10.60 0.48 -7.74
N THR A 22 11.27 1.15 -8.67
CA THR A 22 10.95 1.05 -10.10
C THR A 22 10.98 -0.38 -10.64
N LEU A 23 11.78 -1.28 -10.04
CA LEU A 23 11.89 -2.67 -10.47
C LEU A 23 10.78 -3.55 -9.87
N THR A 24 10.39 -3.29 -8.62
CA THR A 24 9.41 -4.11 -7.91
C THR A 24 7.98 -3.55 -7.96
N ALA A 25 7.80 -2.27 -8.24
CA ALA A 25 6.50 -1.61 -8.32
C ALA A 25 5.52 -2.30 -9.30
N PRO A 26 5.92 -2.72 -10.53
CA PRO A 26 4.98 -3.40 -11.43
C PRO A 26 4.37 -4.68 -10.85
N GLN A 27 5.14 -5.41 -10.03
CA GLN A 27 4.64 -6.61 -9.35
C GLN A 27 3.56 -6.25 -8.32
N LEU A 28 3.74 -5.16 -7.55
CA LEU A 28 2.75 -4.71 -6.59
C LEU A 28 1.50 -4.16 -7.29
N ASP A 29 1.67 -3.43 -8.38
CA ASP A 29 0.57 -2.88 -9.17
C ASP A 29 -0.33 -3.99 -9.70
N ALA A 30 0.25 -5.08 -10.22
CA ALA A 30 -0.48 -6.26 -10.66
C ALA A 30 -1.27 -6.97 -9.55
N GLU A 31 -0.91 -6.76 -8.28
CA GLU A 31 -1.67 -7.29 -7.13
C GLU A 31 -2.81 -6.39 -6.67
N ILE A 32 -2.82 -5.12 -7.11
CA ILE A 32 -3.85 -4.14 -6.78
C ILE A 32 -4.83 -3.95 -7.94
N GLN A 33 -4.32 -3.82 -9.17
CA GLN A 33 -5.12 -3.51 -10.35
C GLN A 33 -6.17 -4.60 -10.60
N GLY A 34 -7.44 -4.21 -10.56
CA GLY A 34 -8.58 -5.11 -10.83
C GLY A 34 -8.85 -6.16 -9.74
N LYS A 35 -8.11 -6.15 -8.64
CA LYS A 35 -8.24 -7.12 -7.53
C LYS A 35 -8.86 -6.55 -6.26
N LEU A 36 -9.22 -5.27 -6.28
CA LEU A 36 -9.90 -4.61 -5.17
C LEU A 36 -11.42 -4.64 -5.27
N ASP A 37 -12.02 -5.16 -6.34
CA ASP A 37 -13.49 -5.18 -6.45
C ASP A 37 -14.13 -5.96 -5.30
N GLY A 38 -15.19 -5.40 -4.71
CA GLY A 38 -15.84 -5.95 -3.52
C GLY A 38 -15.07 -5.83 -2.19
N ILE A 39 -13.82 -5.35 -2.20
CA ILE A 39 -13.03 -5.12 -0.98
C ILE A 39 -13.51 -3.83 -0.29
N LYS A 40 -13.90 -3.95 0.98
CA LYS A 40 -14.32 -2.81 1.82
C LYS A 40 -13.25 -2.33 2.79
N SER A 41 -12.28 -3.18 3.11
CA SER A 41 -11.15 -2.84 3.98
C SER A 41 -9.85 -3.35 3.37
N LEU A 42 -8.93 -2.44 3.08
CA LEU A 42 -7.61 -2.75 2.56
C LEU A 42 -6.55 -2.35 3.58
N VAL A 43 -5.73 -3.31 4.01
CA VAL A 43 -4.57 -3.05 4.87
C VAL A 43 -3.30 -3.31 4.05
N ILE A 44 -2.43 -2.31 3.96
CA ILE A 44 -1.07 -2.48 3.44
C ILE A 44 -0.11 -2.52 4.62
N ASP A 45 0.50 -3.68 4.87
CA ASP A 45 1.44 -3.87 5.97
C ASP A 45 2.88 -3.72 5.47
N LEU A 46 3.57 -2.70 6.00
CA LEU A 46 4.93 -2.31 5.63
C LEU A 46 5.98 -2.74 6.65
N LYS A 47 5.64 -3.63 7.60
CA LYS A 47 6.53 -4.06 8.69
C LYS A 47 7.94 -4.46 8.24
N ASN A 48 8.05 -5.11 7.08
CA ASN A 48 9.32 -5.59 6.53
C ASN A 48 9.71 -4.84 5.24
N VAL A 49 9.25 -3.60 5.09
CA VAL A 49 9.61 -2.74 3.95
C VAL A 49 10.68 -1.74 4.37
N GLU A 50 11.77 -1.72 3.62
CA GLU A 50 12.94 -0.90 3.94
C GLU A 50 12.95 0.42 3.15
N TYR A 51 12.28 0.44 1.99
CA TYR A 51 12.32 1.58 1.07
C TYR A 51 11.12 1.60 0.15
N ILE A 52 10.64 2.82 -0.16
CA ILE A 52 9.65 3.10 -1.18
C ILE A 52 10.10 4.27 -2.07
N SER A 53 10.00 4.09 -3.39
CA SER A 53 10.25 5.14 -4.38
C SER A 53 8.95 5.79 -4.87
N SER A 54 9.06 6.83 -5.70
CA SER A 54 7.92 7.47 -6.38
C SER A 54 7.05 6.49 -7.18
N ALA A 55 7.62 5.38 -7.69
CA ALA A 55 6.84 4.34 -8.37
C ALA A 55 5.87 3.64 -7.42
N GLY A 56 6.32 3.30 -6.21
CA GLY A 56 5.47 2.71 -5.18
C GLY A 56 4.41 3.67 -4.65
N LEU A 57 4.80 4.94 -4.43
CA LEU A 57 3.87 5.99 -3.98
C LEU A 57 2.69 6.18 -4.95
N ARG A 58 2.94 6.14 -6.26
CA ARG A 58 1.87 6.23 -7.27
C ARG A 58 0.88 5.06 -7.18
N ILE A 59 1.36 3.86 -6.86
CA ILE A 59 0.49 2.69 -6.68
C ILE A 59 -0.38 2.86 -5.43
N PHE A 60 0.20 3.34 -4.32
CA PHE A 60 -0.59 3.62 -3.10
C PHE A 60 -1.65 4.69 -3.35
N LEU A 61 -1.31 5.73 -4.10
CA LEU A 61 -2.27 6.76 -4.49
C LEU A 61 -3.40 6.19 -5.36
N ALA A 62 -3.08 5.30 -6.30
CA ALA A 62 -4.09 4.64 -7.13
C ALA A 62 -5.01 3.73 -6.30
N ALA A 63 -4.43 2.93 -5.39
CA ALA A 63 -5.19 2.09 -4.46
C ALA A 63 -6.11 2.92 -3.56
N GLN A 64 -5.59 4.00 -2.96
CA GLN A 64 -6.38 4.92 -2.13
C GLN A 64 -7.57 5.51 -2.91
N LYS A 65 -7.36 5.93 -4.16
CA LYS A 65 -8.44 6.45 -5.02
C LYS A 65 -9.52 5.43 -5.31
N ILE A 66 -9.17 4.15 -5.44
CA ILE A 66 -10.14 3.06 -5.61
C ILE A 66 -10.90 2.88 -4.29
N MET A 67 -10.18 2.70 -3.19
CA MET A 67 -10.78 2.42 -1.89
C MET A 67 -11.68 3.55 -1.41
N ASN A 68 -11.35 4.83 -1.66
CA ASN A 68 -12.21 5.97 -1.34
C ASN A 68 -13.62 5.89 -1.94
N LYS A 69 -13.85 5.06 -2.98
CA LYS A 69 -15.17 4.89 -3.62
C LYS A 69 -15.98 3.73 -3.04
N GLN A 70 -15.37 2.83 -2.28
CA GLN A 70 -15.99 1.54 -1.92
C GLN A 70 -15.66 1.04 -0.50
N GLY A 71 -14.75 1.69 0.22
CA GLY A 71 -14.25 1.21 1.50
C GLY A 71 -13.18 2.10 2.11
N SER A 72 -12.30 1.50 2.90
CA SER A 72 -11.17 2.18 3.52
C SER A 72 -9.84 1.50 3.18
N MET A 73 -8.78 2.29 3.16
CA MET A 73 -7.41 1.81 3.06
C MET A 73 -6.59 2.35 4.24
N VAL A 74 -5.80 1.47 4.85
CA VAL A 74 -4.87 1.83 5.93
C VAL A 74 -3.49 1.27 5.61
N VAL A 75 -2.46 2.08 5.82
CA VAL A 75 -1.06 1.67 5.78
C VAL A 75 -0.58 1.44 7.21
N LYS A 76 -0.15 0.21 7.53
CA LYS A 76 0.33 -0.16 8.87
C LYS A 76 1.83 -0.39 8.90
N ASN A 77 2.41 -0.18 10.08
CA ASN A 77 3.79 -0.58 10.40
C ASN A 77 4.86 0.02 9.49
N ALA A 78 4.63 1.23 8.96
CA ALA A 78 5.64 1.95 8.22
C ALA A 78 6.85 2.25 9.14
N SER A 79 8.06 1.92 8.69
CA SER A 79 9.29 2.29 9.38
C SER A 79 9.47 3.81 9.44
N SER A 80 10.33 4.31 10.34
CA SER A 80 10.62 5.75 10.45
C SER A 80 11.08 6.34 9.11
N ALA A 81 11.95 5.63 8.39
CA ALA A 81 12.42 6.05 7.06
C ALA A 81 11.27 6.17 6.04
N ILE A 82 10.31 5.25 6.06
CA ILE A 82 9.14 5.32 5.17
C ILE A 82 8.20 6.44 5.58
N LYS A 83 7.98 6.63 6.89
CA LYS A 83 7.15 7.73 7.42
C LYS A 83 7.71 9.10 7.03
N GLU A 84 9.03 9.28 7.12
CA GLU A 84 9.71 10.51 6.64
C GLU A 84 9.50 10.74 5.14
N ILE A 85 9.60 9.68 4.33
CA ILE A 85 9.30 9.78 2.89
C ILE A 85 7.83 10.22 2.68
N PHE A 86 6.87 9.65 3.42
CA PHE A 86 5.48 10.07 3.31
C PHE A 86 5.27 11.53 3.73
N GLU A 87 5.94 11.98 4.78
CA GLU A 87 5.86 13.37 5.26
C GLU A 87 6.42 14.34 4.22
N VAL A 88 7.65 14.12 3.76
CA VAL A 88 8.31 14.99 2.76
C VAL A 88 7.55 15.02 1.43
N THR A 89 6.86 13.94 1.09
CA THR A 89 6.07 13.86 -0.16
C THR A 89 4.61 14.30 -0.01
N GLY A 90 4.16 14.67 1.21
CA GLY A 90 2.78 15.10 1.49
C GLY A 90 1.76 13.95 1.50
N PHE A 91 2.21 12.70 1.59
CA PHE A 91 1.33 11.53 1.60
C PHE A 91 0.60 11.33 2.93
N CYS A 92 1.06 11.97 4.01
CA CYS A 92 0.35 11.96 5.30
C CYS A 92 -1.05 12.61 5.22
N ASP A 93 -1.27 13.53 4.28
CA ASP A 93 -2.58 14.16 4.05
C ASP A 93 -3.53 13.29 3.22
N ILE A 94 -3.01 12.25 2.59
CA ILE A 94 -3.72 11.42 1.61
C ILE A 94 -4.01 10.02 2.16
N LEU A 95 -3.05 9.44 2.89
CA LEU A 95 -3.11 8.09 3.40
C LEU A 95 -3.43 8.07 4.89
N THR A 96 -4.23 7.10 5.32
CA THR A 96 -4.35 6.77 6.74
C THR A 96 -3.17 5.87 7.14
N ILE A 97 -2.25 6.39 7.95
CA ILE A 97 -1.04 5.70 8.40
C ILE A 97 -1.16 5.36 9.88
N GLU A 98 -0.99 4.09 10.24
CA GLU A 98 -1.01 3.55 11.62
C GLU A 98 0.35 2.93 12.01
#